data_AF-A0A4R2BIA1-F1
#
_entry.id   AF-A0A4R2BIA1-F1
#
_cell.length_a   1.000
_cell.length_b   1.000
_cell.length_c   1.000
_cell.angle_alpha   90.00
_cell.angle_beta   90.00
_cell.angle_gamma   90.00
#
_symmetry.space_group_name_H-M   'P 1'
#
loop_
_entity.id
_entity.type
_entity.pdbx_description
1 polymer ?
#
loop_
_entity_poly.entity_id
_entity_poly.type
_entity_poly.pdbx_seq_one_letter_code
_entity_poly.pdbx_strand_id
1 'polypeptide(L)' 'MRVKCVICEKIESINDETLKAKQLRNRPIHTYLCKECHDRITEKTEKRLATGNFRLYKSPVENDEW' A
#
# COMPACT_ATOMS: atom_id res chain seq x y z
N MET A 1 -1.83 18.26 -4.37
CA MET A 1 -2.01 18.26 -2.90
C MET A 1 -0.77 17.73 -2.18
N ARG A 2 -0.54 18.20 -0.95
CA ARG A 2 0.51 17.65 -0.07
C ARG A 2 -0.01 16.43 0.68
N VAL A 3 0.76 15.36 0.70
CA VAL A 3 0.44 14.11 1.41
C VAL A 3 1.61 13.66 2.26
N LYS A 4 1.32 13.01 3.39
CA LYS A 4 2.32 12.45 4.32
C LYS A 4 2.35 10.93 4.17
N CYS A 5 3.54 10.35 3.99
CA CYS A 5 3.72 8.90 4.02
C CYS A 5 3.51 8.37 5.44
N VAL A 6 2.74 7.29 5.59
CA VAL A 6 2.46 6.69 6.91
C VAL A 6 3.67 5.99 7.53
N ILE A 7 4.68 5.62 6.73
CA ILE A 7 5.82 4.82 7.20
C ILE A 7 7.04 5.68 7.53
N CYS A 8 7.44 6.57 6.62
CA CYS A 8 8.65 7.39 6.77
C CYS A 8 8.35 8.85 7.06
N GLU A 9 7.07 9.22 7.20
CA GLU A 9 6.61 10.57 7.49
C GLU A 9 6.98 11.66 6.46
N LYS A 10 7.59 11.28 5.34
CA LYS A 10 7.96 12.17 4.25
C LYS A 10 6.72 12.86 3.68
N ILE A 11 6.83 14.17 3.49
CA ILE A 11 5.78 14.98 2.87
C ILE A 11 6.16 15.21 1.41
N GLU A 12 5.29 14.77 0.50
CA GLU A 12 5.48 14.91 -0.95
C GLU A 12 4.26 15.61 -1.57
N SER A 13 4.47 16.24 -2.72
CA SER A 13 3.38 16.82 -3.51
C SER A 13 2.94 15.82 -4.57
N ILE A 14 1.65 15.50 -4.61
CA ILE A 14 1.04 14.68 -5.67
C ILE A 14 0.15 15.54 -6.57
N ASN A 15 0.07 15.18 -7.86
CA ASN A 15 -0.82 15.85 -8.80
C ASN A 15 -2.29 15.60 -8.42
N ASP A 16 -3.04 16.69 -8.29
CA ASP A 16 -4.44 16.69 -7.87
C ASP A 16 -5.39 16.02 -8.86
N GLU A 17 -5.02 15.95 -10.14
CA GLU A 17 -5.84 15.36 -11.20
C GLU A 17 -5.71 13.82 -11.27
N THR A 18 -4.92 13.22 -10.39
CA THR A 18 -4.77 11.76 -10.34
C THR A 18 -5.90 11.10 -9.56
N LEU A 19 -6.25 9.86 -9.94
CA LEU A 19 -7.23 9.05 -9.22
C LEU A 19 -6.85 8.86 -7.74
N LYS A 20 -5.57 8.66 -7.46
CA LYS A 20 -5.04 8.48 -6.10
C LYS A 20 -5.26 9.74 -5.25
N ALA A 21 -5.04 10.93 -5.82
CA ALA A 21 -5.35 12.17 -5.13
C ALA A 21 -6.86 12.33 -4.87
N LYS A 22 -7.71 11.98 -5.83
CA LYS A 22 -9.17 11.98 -5.65
C LYS A 22 -9.62 11.02 -4.54
N GLN A 23 -9.05 9.82 -4.48
CA GLN A 23 -9.32 8.82 -3.43
C GLN A 23 -8.88 9.27 -2.04
N LEU A 24 -7.79 10.03 -1.92
CA LEU A 24 -7.36 10.59 -0.63
C LEU A 24 -8.26 11.76 -0.20
N ARG A 25 -8.67 12.63 -1.13
CA ARG A 25 -9.56 13.77 -0.83
C ARG A 25 -10.96 13.34 -0.42
N ASN A 26 -11.56 12.42 -1.18
CA ASN A 26 -12.91 11.91 -0.90
C ASN A 26 -12.93 10.89 0.24
N ARG A 27 -11.75 10.51 0.74
CA ARG A 27 -11.54 9.51 1.79
C ARG A 27 -11.94 8.04 1.51
N PRO A 28 -12.02 7.52 0.26
CA PRO A 28 -11.94 6.07 0.03
C PRO A 28 -10.68 5.41 0.59
N ILE A 29 -9.57 6.14 0.61
CA ILE A 29 -8.29 5.67 1.14
C ILE A 29 -7.83 6.66 2.21
N HIS A 30 -7.46 6.17 3.39
CA HIS A 30 -7.03 7.00 4.52
C HIS A 30 -5.51 7.10 4.68
N THR A 31 -4.77 6.26 3.96
CA THR A 31 -3.32 6.13 4.11
C THR A 31 -2.61 6.35 2.78
N TYR A 32 -1.49 7.05 2.83
CA TYR A 32 -0.61 7.21 1.69
C TYR A 32 0.73 6.55 1.96
N LEU A 33 1.23 5.86 0.94
CA LEU A 33 2.56 5.27 0.91
C LEU A 33 3.35 5.94 -0.22
N CYS A 34 4.52 6.51 0.12
CA CYS A 34 5.44 7.05 -0.87
C CYS A 34 6.09 5.92 -1.68
N LYS A 35 6.58 6.26 -2.88
CA LYS A 35 7.17 5.29 -3.80
C LYS A 35 8.37 4.57 -3.18
N GLU A 36 9.26 5.30 -2.50
CA GLU A 36 10.43 4.73 -1.83
C GLU A 36 10.06 3.67 -0.78
N CYS A 37 9.03 3.93 0.03
CA CYS A 37 8.60 2.96 1.05
C CYS A 37 7.89 1.75 0.42
N HIS A 38 7.14 1.97 -0.66
CA HIS A 38 6.54 0.90 -1.44
C HIS A 38 7.64 -0.04 -1.97
N ASP A 39 8.61 0.51 -2.70
CA ASP A 39 9.67 -0.28 -3.34
C ASP A 39 10.53 -1.01 -2.29
N ARG A 40 10.85 -0.34 -1.16
CA ARG A 40 11.55 -0.96 -0.03
C ARG A 40 10.80 -2.14 0.58
N ILE A 41 9.47 -2.09 0.64
CA ILE A 41 8.65 -3.20 1.14
C ILE A 41 8.63 -4.33 0.11
N THR A 42 8.48 -4.00 -1.17
CA THR A 42 8.49 -4.97 -2.28
C THR A 42 9.76 -5.79 -2.26
N GLU A 43 10.95 -5.16 -2.26
CA GLU A 43 12.23 -5.86 -2.25
C GLU A 43 12.40 -6.78 -1.04
N LYS A 44 11.98 -6.33 0.16
CA LYS A 44 12.05 -7.14 1.38
C LYS A 44 11.09 -8.33 1.31
N THR A 45 9.93 -8.14 0.71
CA THR A 45 8.91 -9.19 0.56
C THR A 45 9.40 -10.24 -0.43
N GLU A 46 9.97 -9.83 -1.56
CA GLU A 46 10.57 -10.72 -2.56
C GLU A 46 11.74 -11.53 -1.97
N LYS A 47 12.64 -10.88 -1.20
CA LYS A 47 13.72 -11.58 -0.49
C LYS A 47 13.19 -12.64 0.47
N ARG A 48 12.11 -12.34 1.21
CA ARG A 48 11.47 -13.30 2.12
C ARG A 48 10.80 -14.44 1.35
N LEU A 49 10.13 -14.13 0.25
CA LEU A 49 9.50 -15.12 -0.62
C LEU A 49 10.53 -16.11 -1.16
N ALA A 50 11.70 -15.62 -1.58
CA ALA A 50 12.81 -16.44 -2.08
C ALA A 50 13.38 -17.41 -1.03
N THR A 51 13.18 -17.17 0.27
CA THR A 51 13.64 -18.09 1.33
C THR A 51 12.80 -19.36 1.47
N GLY A 52 11.63 -19.43 0.81
CA GLY A 52 10.72 -20.58 0.90
C GLY A 52 9.92 -20.70 2.22
N ASN A 53 10.25 -19.90 3.24
CA ASN A 53 9.55 -19.86 4.53
C ASN A 53 8.43 -18.81 4.60
N PHE A 54 8.08 -18.17 3.49
CA PHE A 54 7.04 -17.15 3.44
C PHE A 54 5.64 -17.78 3.46
N ARG A 55 4.86 -17.48 4.50
CA ARG A 55 3.48 -17.97 4.65
C ARG A 55 2.51 -16.80 4.53
N LEU A 56 1.53 -16.94 3.63
CA LEU A 56 0.38 -16.06 3.55
C LEU A 56 -0.70 -16.61 4.48
N TYR A 57 -0.95 -15.95 5.59
CA TYR A 57 -2.06 -16.26 6.47
C TYR A 57 -3.34 -15.65 5.88
N LYS A 58 -3.95 -16.35 4.93
CA LYS A 58 -5.28 -16.00 4.42
C LYS A 58 -6.32 -16.69 5.28
N SER A 59 -7.39 -15.98 5.62
CA SER A 59 -8.61 -16.63 6.11
C SER A 59 -9.14 -17.59 5.03
N PRO A 60 -9.81 -18.68 5.42
CA PRO A 60 -10.57 -19.48 4.46
C PRO A 60 -11.49 -18.57 3.66
N VAL A 61 -11.53 -18.76 2.35
CA VAL A 61 -12.57 -18.13 1.53
C VAL A 61 -13.85 -18.86 1.89
N GLU A 62 -14.73 -18.21 2.63
CA GLU A 62 -16.10 -18.67 2.82
C GLU A 62 -16.74 -18.58 1.43
N ASN A 63 -17.05 -19.75 0.86
CA ASN A 63 -17.77 -19.83 -0.40
C ASN A 63 -19.23 -19.52 -0.04
N ASP A 64 -19.59 -18.24 0.01
CA ASP A 64 -20.99 -17.82 0.01
C ASP A 64 -21.55 -18.12 -1.38
N GLU A 65 -21.88 -19.39 -1.62
CA GLU A 65 -22.88 -19.77 -2.61
C GLU A 65 -24.24 -19.32 -2.05
N TRP A 66 -24.60 -18.06 -2.33
CA TRP A 66 -25.96 -17.56 -2.14
C TRP A 66 -26.39 -16.68 -3.31
#